data_AF-A0A8N4EU08-F1
#
_entry.id   AF-A0A8N4EU08-F1
#
_cell.length_a   1.000
_cell.length_b   1.000
_cell.length_c   1.000
_cell.angle_alpha   90.00
_cell.angle_beta   90.00
_cell.angle_gamma   90.00
#
_symmetry.space_group_name_H-M   'P 1'
#
loop_
_entity.id
_entity.type
_entity.pdbx_description
1 polymer ?
#
loop_
_entity_poly.entity_id
_entity_poly.type
_entity_poly.pdbx_seq_one_letter_code
_entity_poly.pdbx_strand_id
1 'polypeptide(L)'
;MASCNTFPEGKPLFLVIYATVVAGIVFATLFILSTVYFPASDANPLSFLHFSSSATPPSLPDIDFTRLRKGNGSFDSEANRNATANIPPPTAKPRNMFTRDIWDVPVGTKMPELKSFRLTKEMLEHWAKENVIIVTFGNYAYMDFILTWVRHLTDLNVYNLLVGAMDTKILEALYWKGIPVFDMGSNMDTMDAGWGSPKFHKMGREKVFLINALLPFGYEVLMCDTDMVWLKNPLPYLARFPEADVLTSSDQVIPTVTDDSLEVWQQVTGAYNVGIFHWRPTDPAKKLAKEWIDLLVADDEIWDQNGFNDLLHKVLGPPVEGESGLVYAFDGTLKLGILPASIFCSGHTFFVQAMHQQLRLEPYAVHTTFQYAGIDGKRHRLREAMLFYDQQAYYDSPGGFLTFKPNIPKSLLLDGPHTVESHFSLVNYQVMPPLWCRLDRMWFGHPGIMIGTMTRQPFICPMDHVFEVNMMLKELPEAEFGPRIDFREYSFLQNPLVLKEVKESLLEVQLCDDRSAKCQIANETTRRGVLRFPKHSTQQMFIQVFSLYKDVKVLQFSSMEDVFQGFTDEAREEKFRKRVKRYVGLWCCVEHRDRGHIYYDMYWDEKPGWKPEPPQTREDDRPPW
;
A
#
# COMPACT_ATOMS: atom_id res chain seq x y z
N MET A 1 -34.64 2.70 -61.09
CA MET A 1 -36.09 2.89 -60.94
C MET A 1 -36.35 3.40 -59.53
N ALA A 2 -37.01 4.57 -59.42
CA ALA A 2 -37.66 5.21 -58.25
C ALA A 2 -36.82 5.41 -56.95
N SER A 3 -36.50 6.64 -56.51
CA SER A 3 -37.37 7.70 -55.90
C SER A 3 -37.90 7.29 -54.52
N CYS A 4 -37.92 8.06 -53.42
CA CYS A 4 -37.58 9.43 -53.04
C CYS A 4 -37.62 9.47 -51.49
N ASN A 5 -36.97 10.46 -50.84
CA ASN A 5 -37.66 11.44 -49.99
C ASN A 5 -36.70 12.41 -49.24
N THR A 6 -36.85 13.68 -49.66
CA THR A 6 -36.89 14.96 -48.94
C THR A 6 -36.50 15.06 -47.45
N PHE A 7 -35.54 15.95 -47.18
CA PHE A 7 -35.30 16.58 -45.87
C PHE A 7 -36.38 17.64 -45.56
N PRO A 8 -36.90 17.72 -44.32
CA PRO A 8 -37.78 18.80 -43.90
C PRO A 8 -36.99 19.98 -43.31
N GLU A 9 -37.42 21.18 -43.67
CA GLU A 9 -37.07 22.46 -43.05
C GLU A 9 -37.55 22.52 -41.59
N GLY A 10 -36.73 23.14 -40.73
CA GLY A 10 -37.16 23.76 -39.48
C GLY A 10 -36.47 23.25 -38.22
N LYS A 11 -35.69 24.13 -37.57
CA LYS A 11 -35.85 24.48 -36.14
C LYS A 11 -34.93 25.67 -35.76
N PRO A 12 -35.48 26.85 -35.41
CA PRO A 12 -34.72 28.03 -34.99
C PRO A 12 -33.93 27.85 -33.68
N LEU A 13 -34.19 26.76 -32.93
CA LEU A 13 -33.51 26.44 -31.69
C LEU A 13 -32.02 26.10 -31.89
N PHE A 14 -31.66 25.46 -33.01
CA PHE A 14 -30.26 25.10 -33.28
C PHE A 14 -29.41 26.33 -33.65
N LEU A 15 -29.99 27.31 -34.33
CA LEU A 15 -29.33 28.59 -34.62
C LEU A 15 -29.05 29.39 -33.34
N VAL A 16 -29.97 29.37 -32.37
CA VAL A 16 -29.76 30.03 -31.06
C VAL A 16 -28.65 29.34 -30.27
N ILE A 17 -28.60 28.01 -30.26
CA ILE A 17 -27.53 27.26 -29.59
C ILE A 17 -26.17 27.56 -30.25
N TYR A 18 -26.08 27.52 -31.58
CA TYR A 18 -24.85 27.86 -32.29
C TYR A 18 -24.43 29.32 -32.06
N ALA A 19 -25.36 30.28 -32.07
CA ALA A 19 -25.06 31.67 -31.79
C ALA A 19 -24.56 31.88 -30.35
N THR A 20 -25.11 31.15 -29.37
CA THR A 20 -24.71 31.24 -27.96
C THR A 20 -23.32 30.65 -27.74
N VAL A 21 -23.02 29.51 -28.38
CA VAL A 21 -21.69 28.87 -28.33
C VAL A 21 -20.63 29.76 -28.99
N VAL A 22 -20.93 30.32 -30.17
CA VAL A 22 -20.01 31.24 -30.87
C VAL A 22 -19.78 32.52 -30.06
N ALA A 23 -20.84 33.10 -29.48
CA ALA A 23 -20.70 34.26 -28.59
C ALA A 23 -19.86 33.95 -27.35
N GLY A 24 -20.03 32.77 -26.74
CA GLY A 24 -19.22 32.31 -25.61
C GLY A 24 -17.75 32.15 -25.96
N ILE A 25 -17.44 31.59 -27.13
CA ILE A 25 -16.06 31.46 -27.63
C ILE A 25 -15.45 32.83 -27.88
N VAL A 26 -16.18 33.76 -28.51
CA VAL A 26 -15.67 35.12 -28.75
C VAL A 26 -15.41 35.85 -27.43
N PHE A 27 -16.30 35.72 -26.45
CA PHE A 27 -16.14 36.37 -25.14
C PHE A 27 -14.95 35.81 -24.36
N ALA A 28 -14.76 34.49 -24.36
CA ALA A 28 -13.60 33.83 -23.76
C ALA A 28 -12.30 34.26 -24.45
N THR A 29 -12.31 34.38 -25.78
CA THR A 29 -11.12 34.81 -26.55
C THR A 29 -10.78 36.28 -26.28
N LEU A 30 -11.78 37.16 -26.17
CA LEU A 30 -11.58 38.56 -25.81
C LEU A 30 -11.13 38.73 -24.35
N PHE A 31 -11.61 37.89 -23.43
CA PHE A 31 -11.16 37.90 -22.04
C PHE A 31 -9.68 37.48 -21.93
N ILE A 32 -9.29 36.40 -22.61
CA ILE A 32 -7.90 35.94 -22.68
C ILE A 32 -7.00 36.99 -23.37
N LEU A 33 -7.46 37.65 -24.43
CA LEU A 33 -6.71 38.73 -25.06
C LEU A 33 -6.59 39.96 -24.14
N SER A 34 -7.60 40.25 -23.31
CA SER A 34 -7.56 41.37 -22.36
C SER A 34 -6.59 41.15 -21.20
N THR A 35 -6.37 39.89 -20.78
CA THR A 35 -5.40 39.53 -19.73
C THR A 35 -3.97 39.45 -20.25
N VAL A 36 -3.78 39.26 -21.57
CA VAL A 36 -2.45 39.19 -22.20
C VAL A 36 -1.92 40.57 -22.63
N TYR A 37 -2.76 41.59 -22.80
CA TYR A 37 -2.35 42.88 -23.40
C TYR A 37 -2.40 44.14 -22.52
N PHE A 38 -2.57 44.03 -21.19
CA PHE A 38 -2.34 45.17 -20.29
C PHE A 38 -1.18 44.89 -19.31
N PRO A 39 -0.11 45.72 -19.32
CA PRO A 39 1.08 45.50 -18.50
C PRO A 39 0.88 46.10 -17.10
N ALA A 40 1.11 45.30 -16.07
CA ALA A 40 1.50 45.81 -14.75
C ALA A 40 3.01 45.62 -14.60
N SER A 41 3.66 46.75 -14.37
CA SER A 41 5.07 47.05 -14.37
C SER A 41 5.89 46.40 -13.23
N ASP A 42 7.14 46.10 -13.59
CA ASP A 42 8.36 46.10 -12.79
C ASP A 42 8.49 45.13 -11.59
N ALA A 43 9.07 43.95 -11.86
CA ALA A 43 10.44 43.63 -11.43
C ALA A 43 10.86 42.23 -11.93
N ASN A 44 11.95 42.18 -12.68
CA ASN A 44 12.69 40.98 -13.08
C ASN A 44 14.19 41.36 -12.96
N PRO A 45 15.17 40.45 -13.03
CA PRO A 45 15.19 39.02 -12.72
C PRO A 45 16.48 38.59 -11.94
N LEU A 46 16.48 37.33 -11.47
CA LEU A 46 17.63 36.41 -11.35
C LEU A 46 19.07 36.99 -11.29
N SER A 47 19.72 36.85 -10.14
CA SER A 47 21.17 36.59 -10.03
C SER A 47 21.53 36.12 -8.61
N PHE A 48 22.46 35.15 -8.53
CA PHE A 48 23.06 34.50 -7.34
C PHE A 48 22.16 33.42 -6.71
N LEU A 49 22.47 32.12 -6.74
CA LEU A 49 23.77 31.48 -6.46
C LEU A 49 23.97 30.20 -7.30
N HIS A 50 25.16 30.11 -7.91
CA HIS A 50 25.82 28.86 -8.25
C HIS A 50 26.03 28.02 -6.99
N PHE A 51 25.63 26.74 -7.00
CA PHE A 51 26.23 25.73 -6.13
C PHE A 51 26.70 24.55 -6.97
N SER A 52 28.01 24.30 -6.89
CA SER A 52 28.70 23.22 -7.56
C SER A 52 28.23 21.85 -7.07
N SER A 53 28.11 20.96 -8.05
CA SER A 53 27.87 19.54 -7.92
C SER A 53 29.08 18.82 -7.30
N SER A 54 28.92 18.36 -6.07
CA SER A 54 29.61 17.17 -5.57
C SER A 54 28.85 16.63 -4.36
N ALA A 55 27.89 15.75 -4.59
CA ALA A 55 27.26 14.97 -3.55
C ALA A 55 27.00 13.55 -4.07
N THR A 56 27.65 12.59 -3.42
CA THR A 56 27.35 11.15 -3.46
C THR A 56 25.86 10.89 -3.20
N PRO A 57 25.28 9.83 -3.78
CA PRO A 57 23.86 9.51 -3.57
C PRO A 57 23.59 9.26 -2.07
N PRO A 58 22.51 9.80 -1.50
CA PRO A 58 22.19 9.55 -0.10
C PRO A 58 21.72 8.09 0.05
N SER A 59 22.38 7.37 0.95
CA SER A 59 21.83 6.17 1.58
C SER A 59 20.56 6.54 2.36
N LEU A 60 19.53 5.69 2.27
CA LEU A 60 18.36 5.70 3.16
C LEU A 60 18.83 5.93 4.61
N PRO A 61 18.31 6.92 5.35
CA PRO A 61 18.56 6.98 6.78
C PRO A 61 17.87 5.79 7.44
N ASP A 62 18.64 5.00 8.18
CA ASP A 62 18.11 4.03 9.15
C ASP A 62 17.13 4.76 10.07
N ILE A 63 15.87 4.35 10.07
CA ILE A 63 14.96 4.65 11.16
C ILE A 63 15.50 3.87 12.36
N ASP A 64 16.21 4.56 13.24
CA ASP A 64 16.81 3.99 14.44
C ASP A 64 15.72 3.64 15.47
N PHE A 65 15.17 2.42 15.37
CA PHE A 65 14.24 1.84 16.34
C PHE A 65 14.86 1.63 17.74
N THR A 66 16.14 1.92 17.97
CA THR A 66 16.77 1.72 19.29
C THR A 66 16.50 2.85 20.29
N ARG A 67 16.02 4.02 19.84
CA ARG A 67 15.73 5.17 20.74
C ARG A 67 14.39 5.10 21.47
N LEU A 68 13.48 4.19 21.12
CA LEU A 68 12.24 3.95 21.89
C LEU A 68 12.43 3.01 23.10
N ARG A 69 13.67 2.59 23.39
CA ARG A 69 13.94 1.54 24.41
C ARG A 69 14.79 1.95 25.62
N LYS A 70 15.17 3.23 25.76
CA LYS A 70 15.84 3.73 26.97
C LYS A 70 14.88 4.46 27.90
N GLY A 71 14.13 3.66 28.64
CA GLY A 71 13.32 4.08 29.78
C GLY A 71 13.26 3.00 30.85
N ASN A 72 14.39 2.37 31.18
CA ASN A 72 14.50 1.51 32.36
C ASN A 72 15.16 2.29 33.49
N GLY A 73 14.32 2.77 34.41
CA GLY A 73 14.76 3.18 35.74
C GLY A 73 15.30 1.98 36.51
N SER A 74 16.50 2.13 37.04
CA SER A 74 17.11 1.24 38.02
C SER A 74 16.30 1.23 39.30
N PHE A 75 15.85 0.05 39.74
CA PHE A 75 15.49 -0.18 41.14
C PHE A 75 16.39 -1.27 41.68
N ASP A 76 17.36 -0.85 42.50
CA ASP A 76 18.09 -1.72 43.40
C ASP A 76 17.14 -2.25 44.48
N SER A 77 17.23 -3.54 44.80
CA SER A 77 16.85 -3.99 46.15
C SER A 77 17.74 -5.14 46.59
N GLU A 78 18.50 -4.85 47.63
CA GLU A 78 19.30 -5.79 48.40
C GLU A 78 18.47 -6.91 49.01
N ALA A 79 19.13 -8.05 49.16
CA ALA A 79 18.64 -9.23 49.84
C ALA A 79 18.30 -8.95 51.30
N ASN A 80 17.14 -9.42 51.76
CA ASN A 80 16.98 -9.81 53.15
C ASN A 80 16.07 -11.04 53.27
N ARG A 81 16.66 -12.13 53.74
CA ARG A 81 15.96 -13.36 54.14
C ARG A 81 15.46 -13.18 55.57
N ASN A 82 14.15 -13.34 55.80
CA ASN A 82 13.59 -14.29 56.78
C ASN A 82 12.10 -14.00 57.07
N ALA A 83 11.44 -15.09 57.49
CA ALA A 83 10.14 -15.20 58.16
C ALA A 83 8.90 -15.41 57.25
N THR A 84 8.60 -16.69 57.11
CA THR A 84 7.33 -17.30 56.70
C THR A 84 6.11 -16.76 57.45
N ALA A 85 5.11 -16.30 56.70
CA ALA A 85 3.71 -16.30 57.11
C ALA A 85 2.85 -16.80 55.93
N ASN A 86 2.14 -17.90 56.15
CA ASN A 86 1.22 -18.50 55.19
C ASN A 86 0.07 -17.52 54.87
N ILE A 87 0.13 -16.87 53.71
CA ILE A 87 -1.01 -16.20 53.08
C ILE A 87 -1.48 -17.14 51.96
N PRO A 88 -2.75 -17.57 51.92
CA PRO A 88 -3.25 -18.36 50.80
C PRO A 88 -3.06 -17.55 49.51
N PRO A 89 -2.60 -18.14 48.40
CA PRO A 89 -2.51 -17.41 47.15
C PRO A 89 -3.91 -16.86 46.83
N PRO A 90 -4.03 -15.59 46.41
CA PRO A 90 -5.32 -15.06 46.02
C PRO A 90 -5.83 -15.96 44.89
N THR A 91 -6.99 -16.58 45.09
CA THR A 91 -7.68 -17.34 44.06
C THR A 91 -7.84 -16.41 42.86
N ALA A 92 -7.00 -16.63 41.84
CA ALA A 92 -7.03 -15.86 40.62
C ALA A 92 -8.44 -15.98 40.05
N LYS A 93 -9.16 -14.84 39.98
CA LYS A 93 -10.45 -14.79 39.29
C LYS A 93 -10.23 -15.35 37.88
N PRO A 94 -11.13 -16.21 37.36
CA PRO A 94 -11.01 -16.70 36.00
C PRO A 94 -10.95 -15.51 35.04
N ARG A 95 -9.83 -15.37 34.33
CA ARG A 95 -9.63 -14.32 33.31
C ARG A 95 -10.62 -14.58 32.17
N ASN A 96 -11.66 -13.77 32.08
CA ASN A 96 -12.59 -13.76 30.95
C ASN A 96 -12.01 -12.92 29.79
N MET A 97 -12.72 -12.78 28.67
CA MET A 97 -12.21 -11.99 27.54
C MET A 97 -11.97 -10.50 27.88
N PHE A 98 -12.61 -9.99 28.94
CA PHE A 98 -12.58 -8.59 29.39
C PHE A 98 -11.60 -8.35 30.54
N THR A 99 -10.66 -9.26 30.80
CA THR A 99 -9.72 -9.12 31.93
C THR A 99 -8.31 -9.56 31.57
N ARG A 100 -8.06 -9.76 30.27
CA ARG A 100 -6.75 -10.16 29.74
C ARG A 100 -6.10 -8.98 29.03
N ASP A 101 -4.78 -8.99 29.02
CA ASP A 101 -4.04 -8.09 28.16
C ASP A 101 -4.14 -8.56 26.70
N ILE A 102 -4.00 -7.63 25.76
CA ILE A 102 -3.95 -7.99 24.34
C ILE A 102 -2.72 -8.86 24.12
N TRP A 103 -2.88 -9.94 23.34
CA TRP A 103 -1.90 -11.02 23.11
C TRP A 103 -1.81 -12.10 24.19
N ASP A 104 -2.48 -11.93 25.34
CA ASP A 104 -2.62 -13.01 26.33
C ASP A 104 -3.59 -14.09 25.78
N VAL A 105 -3.04 -15.25 25.47
CA VAL A 105 -3.81 -16.39 24.96
C VAL A 105 -4.79 -16.92 26.02
N PRO A 106 -6.00 -17.38 25.64
CA PRO A 106 -6.92 -17.99 26.59
C PRO A 106 -6.33 -19.23 27.27
N VAL A 107 -6.54 -19.39 28.58
CA VAL A 107 -6.08 -20.56 29.35
C VAL A 107 -7.04 -21.76 29.24
N GLY A 108 -8.28 -21.54 28.79
CA GLY A 108 -9.27 -22.61 28.62
C GLY A 108 -9.05 -23.44 27.36
N THR A 109 -9.55 -24.68 27.35
CA THR A 109 -9.51 -25.57 26.18
C THR A 109 -10.69 -25.38 25.22
N LYS A 110 -11.68 -24.57 25.60
CA LYS A 110 -12.88 -24.33 24.81
C LYS A 110 -13.18 -22.83 24.70
N MET A 111 -13.52 -22.39 23.50
CA MET A 111 -14.01 -21.03 23.25
C MET A 111 -15.42 -20.85 23.88
N PRO A 112 -15.74 -19.66 24.43
CA PRO A 112 -17.10 -19.30 24.82
C PRO A 112 -18.11 -19.50 23.68
N GLU A 113 -19.40 -19.61 24.01
CA GLU A 113 -20.45 -19.70 23.00
C GLU A 113 -20.51 -18.42 22.14
N LEU A 114 -20.77 -18.54 20.84
CA LEU A 114 -20.81 -17.40 19.90
C LEU A 114 -21.66 -16.21 20.40
N LYS A 115 -22.74 -16.48 21.13
CA LYS A 115 -23.61 -15.44 21.71
C LYS A 115 -22.88 -14.48 22.66
N SER A 116 -21.76 -14.88 23.28
CA SER A 116 -20.97 -14.03 24.16
C SER A 116 -20.09 -13.04 23.41
N PHE A 117 -19.97 -13.18 22.09
CA PHE A 117 -19.20 -12.29 21.23
C PHE A 117 -20.10 -11.27 20.52
N ARG A 118 -21.40 -11.21 20.81
CA ARG A 118 -22.27 -10.17 20.25
C ARG A 118 -21.78 -8.80 20.70
N LEU A 119 -21.74 -7.85 19.77
CA LEU A 119 -21.43 -6.47 20.08
C LEU A 119 -22.39 -5.92 21.14
N THR A 120 -21.84 -5.37 22.22
CA THR A 120 -22.60 -4.76 23.31
C THR A 120 -21.93 -3.47 23.77
N LYS A 121 -22.69 -2.61 24.46
CA LYS A 121 -22.16 -1.38 25.03
C LYS A 121 -21.09 -1.68 26.10
N GLU A 122 -21.25 -2.74 26.87
CA GLU A 122 -20.31 -3.17 27.91
C GLU A 122 -18.95 -3.57 27.32
N MET A 123 -18.94 -4.14 26.11
CA MET A 123 -17.69 -4.43 25.39
C MET A 123 -16.95 -3.12 25.04
N LEU A 124 -17.67 -2.11 24.55
CA LEU A 124 -17.07 -0.81 24.26
C LEU A 124 -16.62 -0.10 25.54
N GLU A 125 -17.43 -0.10 26.59
CA GLU A 125 -17.07 0.46 27.91
C GLU A 125 -15.76 -0.11 28.44
N HIS A 126 -15.54 -1.40 28.21
CA HIS A 126 -14.32 -2.07 28.65
C HIS A 126 -13.08 -1.67 27.85
N TRP A 127 -13.18 -1.61 26.53
CA TRP A 127 -12.03 -1.37 25.65
C TRP A 127 -11.79 0.11 25.33
N ALA A 128 -12.80 0.96 25.38
CA ALA A 128 -12.65 2.37 25.09
C ALA A 128 -11.76 3.06 26.14
N LYS A 129 -10.94 4.01 25.68
CA LYS A 129 -10.11 4.86 26.53
C LYS A 129 -10.35 6.30 26.16
N GLU A 130 -10.56 7.15 27.17
CA GLU A 130 -10.84 8.58 26.96
C GLU A 130 -12.03 8.80 26.00
N ASN A 131 -13.06 7.94 26.11
CA ASN A 131 -14.25 7.90 25.24
C ASN A 131 -14.01 7.52 23.77
N VAL A 132 -12.80 7.09 23.39
CA VAL A 132 -12.48 6.67 22.02
C VAL A 132 -12.24 5.16 21.94
N ILE A 133 -12.82 4.52 20.92
CA ILE A 133 -12.51 3.16 20.51
C ILE A 133 -12.00 3.14 19.07
N ILE A 134 -10.91 2.41 18.81
CA ILE A 134 -10.38 2.17 17.48
C ILE A 134 -10.90 0.83 16.97
N VAL A 135 -11.54 0.83 15.81
CA VAL A 135 -12.23 -0.35 15.30
C VAL A 135 -11.73 -0.68 13.90
N THR A 136 -11.43 -1.96 13.67
CA THR A 136 -11.26 -2.52 12.33
C THR A 136 -12.11 -3.78 12.19
N PHE A 137 -12.21 -4.32 10.99
CA PHE A 137 -13.09 -5.44 10.68
C PHE A 137 -12.61 -6.21 9.45
N GLY A 138 -12.82 -7.53 9.44
CA GLY A 138 -12.42 -8.36 8.31
C GLY A 138 -12.90 -9.80 8.41
N ASN A 139 -12.76 -10.51 7.30
CA ASN A 139 -12.94 -11.95 7.23
C ASN A 139 -11.58 -12.67 7.33
N TYR A 140 -11.59 -14.00 7.38
CA TYR A 140 -10.40 -14.82 7.55
C TYR A 140 -9.30 -14.59 6.50
N ALA A 141 -9.63 -14.11 5.30
CA ALA A 141 -8.64 -13.81 4.26
C ALA A 141 -7.69 -12.66 4.67
N TYR A 142 -8.12 -11.79 5.58
CA TYR A 142 -7.35 -10.64 6.07
C TYR A 142 -6.71 -10.89 7.45
N MET A 143 -6.66 -12.13 7.92
CA MET A 143 -6.14 -12.47 9.26
C MET A 143 -4.75 -11.87 9.52
N ASP A 144 -3.82 -12.00 8.57
CA ASP A 144 -2.47 -11.47 8.66
C ASP A 144 -2.41 -9.93 8.66
N PHE A 145 -3.31 -9.26 7.93
CA PHE A 145 -3.49 -7.82 7.99
C PHE A 145 -4.05 -7.37 9.35
N ILE A 146 -5.04 -8.05 9.91
CA ILE A 146 -5.55 -7.75 11.26
C ILE A 146 -4.44 -7.90 12.30
N LEU A 147 -3.64 -8.98 12.22
CA LEU A 147 -2.51 -9.14 13.14
C LEU A 147 -1.49 -8.03 12.99
N THR A 148 -1.21 -7.59 11.76
CA THR A 148 -0.35 -6.44 11.49
C THR A 148 -0.91 -5.16 12.12
N TRP A 149 -2.20 -4.88 11.91
CA TRP A 149 -2.88 -3.72 12.44
C TRP A 149 -2.86 -3.67 13.98
N VAL A 150 -3.22 -4.78 14.64
CA VAL A 150 -3.18 -4.89 16.10
C VAL A 150 -1.75 -4.72 16.61
N ARG A 151 -0.77 -5.32 15.93
CA ARG A 151 0.64 -5.25 16.33
C ARG A 151 1.13 -3.80 16.35
N HIS A 152 0.91 -3.06 15.28
CA HIS A 152 1.28 -1.64 15.18
C HIS A 152 0.69 -0.79 16.30
N LEU A 153 -0.61 -0.92 16.58
CA LEU A 153 -1.24 -0.19 17.68
C LEU A 153 -0.64 -0.57 19.05
N THR A 154 -0.46 -1.86 19.31
CA THR A 154 0.09 -2.31 20.60
C THR A 154 1.54 -1.89 20.80
N ASP A 155 2.35 -1.85 19.74
CA ASP A 155 3.74 -1.34 19.79
C ASP A 155 3.79 0.18 20.03
N LEU A 156 2.71 0.89 19.69
CA LEU A 156 2.49 2.31 20.01
C LEU A 156 1.87 2.52 21.41
N ASN A 157 1.69 1.47 22.20
CA ASN A 157 0.99 1.47 23.49
C ASN A 157 -0.49 1.93 23.40
N VAL A 158 -1.14 1.63 22.27
CA VAL A 158 -2.56 1.91 22.03
C VAL A 158 -3.34 0.60 22.14
N TYR A 159 -4.17 0.49 23.18
CA TYR A 159 -4.89 -0.75 23.53
C TYR A 159 -6.42 -0.60 23.46
N ASN A 160 -6.93 0.60 23.20
CA ASN A 160 -8.36 0.84 23.02
C ASN A 160 -8.82 0.45 21.62
N LEU A 161 -8.67 -0.85 21.31
CA LEU A 161 -8.96 -1.43 20.02
C LEU A 161 -9.99 -2.56 20.11
N LEU A 162 -10.76 -2.75 19.05
CA LEU A 162 -11.74 -3.83 18.93
C LEU A 162 -11.86 -4.28 17.47
N VAL A 163 -11.87 -5.60 17.24
CA VAL A 163 -11.95 -6.17 15.88
C VAL A 163 -13.34 -6.77 15.64
N GLY A 164 -14.00 -6.36 14.55
CA GLY A 164 -15.21 -6.98 14.03
C GLY A 164 -14.89 -8.19 13.17
N ALA A 165 -15.26 -9.39 13.63
CA ALA A 165 -15.14 -10.61 12.85
C ALA A 165 -16.35 -10.78 11.92
N MET A 166 -16.09 -10.88 10.61
CA MET A 166 -17.14 -11.07 9.60
C MET A 166 -17.53 -12.54 9.39
N ASP A 167 -16.74 -13.46 9.95
CA ASP A 167 -16.98 -14.91 9.93
C ASP A 167 -16.48 -15.58 11.23
N THR A 168 -16.97 -16.78 11.50
CA THR A 168 -16.67 -17.52 12.74
C THR A 168 -15.22 -18.01 12.81
N LYS A 169 -14.56 -18.24 11.66
CA LYS A 169 -13.19 -18.74 11.61
C LYS A 169 -12.20 -17.67 12.06
N ILE A 170 -12.37 -16.43 11.62
CA ILE A 170 -11.53 -15.33 12.10
C ILE A 170 -11.85 -14.96 13.55
N LEU A 171 -13.12 -15.00 13.96
CA LEU A 171 -13.51 -14.81 15.35
C LEU A 171 -12.77 -15.78 16.28
N GLU A 172 -12.80 -17.07 15.96
CA GLU A 172 -12.11 -18.10 16.73
C GLU A 172 -10.59 -17.89 16.72
N ALA A 173 -10.01 -17.62 15.54
CA ALA A 173 -8.58 -17.42 15.41
C ALA A 173 -8.06 -16.20 16.22
N LEU A 174 -8.79 -15.09 16.23
CA LEU A 174 -8.45 -13.89 16.99
C LEU A 174 -8.62 -14.10 18.49
N TYR A 175 -9.71 -14.77 18.91
CA TYR A 175 -9.91 -15.13 20.32
C TYR A 175 -8.74 -15.95 20.89
N TRP A 176 -8.31 -16.98 20.16
CA TRP A 176 -7.18 -17.82 20.56
C TRP A 176 -5.83 -17.10 20.55
N LYS A 177 -5.72 -15.98 19.85
CA LYS A 177 -4.54 -15.09 19.87
C LYS A 177 -4.61 -14.00 20.93
N GLY A 178 -5.67 -13.94 21.73
CA GLY A 178 -5.82 -12.91 22.76
C GLY A 178 -6.14 -11.53 22.19
N ILE A 179 -6.80 -11.46 21.03
CA ILE A 179 -7.19 -10.19 20.40
C ILE A 179 -8.65 -9.87 20.75
N PRO A 180 -8.97 -8.62 21.16
CA PRO A 180 -10.33 -8.18 21.38
C PRO A 180 -11.17 -8.30 20.10
N VAL A 181 -12.20 -9.15 20.14
CA VAL A 181 -13.01 -9.49 18.95
C VAL A 181 -14.48 -9.62 19.30
N PHE A 182 -15.35 -9.20 18.39
CA PHE A 182 -16.80 -9.43 18.43
C PHE A 182 -17.30 -10.02 17.11
N ASP A 183 -18.44 -10.71 17.15
CA ASP A 183 -19.14 -11.25 16.00
C ASP A 183 -20.00 -10.15 15.36
N MET A 184 -19.74 -9.84 14.08
CA MET A 184 -20.57 -8.91 13.32
C MET A 184 -21.90 -9.52 12.86
N GLY A 185 -22.01 -10.86 12.87
CA GLY A 185 -23.21 -11.56 12.41
C GLY A 185 -23.39 -11.61 10.88
N SER A 186 -22.40 -11.11 10.12
CA SER A 186 -22.46 -10.97 8.65
C SER A 186 -22.38 -12.31 7.90
N ASN A 187 -21.80 -13.36 8.52
CA ASN A 187 -21.58 -14.70 7.93
C ASN A 187 -20.97 -14.65 6.52
N MET A 188 -19.93 -13.85 6.35
CA MET A 188 -19.27 -13.66 5.06
C MET A 188 -18.39 -14.84 4.67
N ASP A 189 -18.07 -14.94 3.38
CA ASP A 189 -17.11 -15.93 2.86
C ASP A 189 -15.72 -15.71 3.48
N THR A 190 -14.96 -16.78 3.69
CA THR A 190 -13.60 -16.74 4.24
C THR A 190 -12.53 -16.40 3.19
N MET A 191 -12.92 -16.25 1.93
CA MET A 191 -12.04 -15.88 0.80
C MET A 191 -12.00 -14.36 0.59
N ASP A 192 -10.95 -13.88 -0.08
CA ASP A 192 -10.88 -12.48 -0.52
C ASP A 192 -12.07 -12.14 -1.43
N ALA A 193 -12.71 -11.01 -1.16
CA ALA A 193 -13.80 -10.50 -1.97
C ALA A 193 -13.30 -9.98 -3.32
N GLY A 194 -12.05 -9.51 -3.41
CA GLY A 194 -11.50 -8.84 -4.59
C GLY A 194 -12.08 -7.42 -4.77
N TRP A 195 -11.21 -6.46 -5.05
CA TRP A 195 -11.60 -5.05 -5.19
C TRP A 195 -12.67 -4.85 -6.28
N GLY A 196 -13.68 -4.02 -5.98
CA GLY A 196 -14.77 -3.68 -6.90
C GLY A 196 -15.78 -4.79 -7.20
N SER A 197 -15.69 -5.95 -6.54
CA SER A 197 -16.66 -7.03 -6.74
C SER A 197 -17.98 -6.79 -5.98
N PRO A 198 -19.08 -7.48 -6.33
CA PRO A 198 -20.31 -7.44 -5.52
C PRO A 198 -20.10 -7.85 -4.06
N LYS A 199 -19.16 -8.77 -3.79
CA LYS A 199 -18.79 -9.16 -2.42
C LYS A 199 -18.05 -8.02 -1.70
N PHE A 200 -17.20 -7.27 -2.39
CA PHE A 200 -16.51 -6.11 -1.84
C PHE A 200 -17.50 -4.98 -1.50
N HIS A 201 -18.47 -4.69 -2.37
CA HIS A 201 -19.56 -3.76 -2.05
C HIS A 201 -20.35 -4.22 -0.83
N LYS A 202 -20.61 -5.52 -0.69
CA LYS A 202 -21.24 -6.08 0.51
C LYS A 202 -20.36 -5.89 1.76
N MET A 203 -19.05 -6.10 1.69
CA MET A 203 -18.14 -5.84 2.82
C MET A 203 -18.13 -4.36 3.23
N GLY A 204 -18.09 -3.44 2.26
CA GLY A 204 -18.16 -1.99 2.52
C GLY A 204 -19.42 -1.58 3.29
N ARG A 205 -20.54 -2.28 3.09
CA ARG A 205 -21.78 -2.02 3.85
C ARG A 205 -21.70 -2.44 5.31
N GLU A 206 -21.03 -3.55 5.61
CA GLU A 206 -20.87 -4.04 6.98
C GLU A 206 -20.17 -2.99 7.87
N LYS A 207 -19.24 -2.22 7.30
CA LYS A 207 -18.65 -1.03 7.96
C LYS A 207 -19.69 -0.01 8.35
N VAL A 208 -20.60 0.34 7.43
CA VAL A 208 -21.63 1.35 7.68
C VAL A 208 -22.64 0.86 8.72
N PHE A 209 -23.07 -0.40 8.63
CA PHE A 209 -23.88 -1.04 9.67
C PHE A 209 -23.22 -0.97 11.04
N LEU A 210 -21.92 -1.26 11.11
CA LEU A 210 -21.16 -1.22 12.34
C LEU A 210 -21.08 0.21 12.92
N ILE A 211 -20.80 1.23 12.11
CA ILE A 211 -20.77 2.63 12.57
C ILE A 211 -22.12 3.04 13.16
N ASN A 212 -23.21 2.76 12.46
CA ASN A 212 -24.56 3.07 12.93
C ASN A 212 -24.94 2.30 14.21
N ALA A 213 -24.37 1.11 14.43
CA ALA A 213 -24.56 0.36 15.68
C ALA A 213 -23.74 0.93 16.84
N LEU A 214 -22.53 1.44 16.57
CA LEU A 214 -21.61 1.94 17.59
C LEU A 214 -21.94 3.36 18.07
N LEU A 215 -22.29 4.29 17.17
CA LEU A 215 -22.54 5.69 17.53
C LEU A 215 -23.64 5.89 18.60
N PRO A 216 -24.74 5.12 18.61
CA PRO A 216 -25.73 5.18 19.69
C PRO A 216 -25.22 4.80 21.07
N PHE A 217 -24.09 4.07 21.18
CA PHE A 217 -23.48 3.75 22.47
C PHE A 217 -22.81 4.95 23.15
N GLY A 218 -22.58 6.05 22.41
CA GLY A 218 -22.06 7.31 22.97
C GLY A 218 -20.53 7.42 22.98
N TYR A 219 -19.84 6.53 22.27
CA TYR A 219 -18.38 6.55 22.11
C TYR A 219 -17.95 7.23 20.81
N GLU A 220 -16.78 7.85 20.82
CA GLU A 220 -16.08 8.23 19.59
C GLU A 220 -15.47 6.98 18.93
N VAL A 221 -15.61 6.88 17.61
CA VAL A 221 -15.20 5.70 16.84
C VAL A 221 -14.16 6.11 15.81
N LEU A 222 -12.93 5.64 15.94
CA LEU A 222 -11.94 5.67 14.87
C LEU A 222 -12.03 4.36 14.10
N MET A 223 -12.69 4.41 12.95
CA MET A 223 -12.92 3.24 12.11
C MET A 223 -11.85 3.16 11.01
N CYS A 224 -11.35 1.95 10.79
CA CYS A 224 -10.28 1.69 9.83
C CYS A 224 -10.59 0.46 8.99
N ASP A 225 -10.31 0.55 7.69
CA ASP A 225 -10.18 -0.65 6.86
C ASP A 225 -9.00 -1.50 7.39
N THR A 226 -9.04 -2.81 7.17
CA THR A 226 -8.03 -3.73 7.73
C THR A 226 -6.68 -3.64 7.00
N ASP A 227 -6.66 -3.08 5.79
CA ASP A 227 -5.50 -2.96 4.91
C ASP A 227 -4.80 -1.59 5.04
N MET A 228 -4.82 -1.02 6.25
CA MET A 228 -4.02 0.14 6.63
C MET A 228 -3.14 -0.20 7.84
N VAL A 229 -2.07 0.56 8.03
CA VAL A 229 -1.16 0.41 9.18
C VAL A 229 -0.96 1.74 9.89
N TRP A 230 -0.88 1.71 11.21
CA TRP A 230 -0.59 2.86 12.08
C TRP A 230 0.91 2.96 12.35
N LEU A 231 1.50 4.13 12.11
CA LEU A 231 2.92 4.42 12.35
C LEU A 231 3.15 5.33 13.57
N LYS A 232 2.09 6.01 14.02
CA LYS A 232 2.08 6.89 15.18
C LYS A 232 0.72 6.82 15.85
N ASN A 233 0.66 7.07 17.17
CA ASN A 233 -0.61 7.11 17.89
C ASN A 233 -1.48 8.24 17.31
N PRO A 234 -2.66 7.95 16.70
CA PRO A 234 -3.47 8.96 16.03
C PRO A 234 -4.29 9.82 16.98
N LEU A 235 -4.57 9.34 18.20
CA LEU A 235 -5.53 9.98 19.10
C LEU A 235 -5.15 11.42 19.47
N PRO A 236 -3.88 11.75 19.79
CA PRO A 236 -3.48 13.14 20.05
C PRO A 236 -3.67 14.06 18.83
N TYR A 237 -3.52 13.55 17.62
CA TYR A 237 -3.76 14.34 16.40
C TYR A 237 -5.25 14.65 16.24
N LEU A 238 -6.11 13.64 16.37
CA LEU A 238 -7.57 13.80 16.24
C LEU A 238 -8.14 14.73 17.33
N ALA A 239 -7.55 14.70 18.53
CA ALA A 239 -7.93 15.56 19.66
C ALA A 239 -7.67 17.06 19.43
N ARG A 240 -6.88 17.44 18.41
CA ARG A 240 -6.68 18.85 18.01
C ARG A 240 -7.95 19.50 17.46
N PHE A 241 -8.92 18.70 17.03
CA PHE A 241 -10.13 19.15 16.36
C PHE A 241 -11.38 18.69 17.14
N PRO A 242 -11.60 19.18 18.38
CA PRO A 242 -12.70 18.74 19.24
C PRO A 242 -14.07 19.05 18.64
N GLU A 243 -14.17 20.09 17.81
CA GLU A 243 -15.41 20.53 17.18
C GLU A 243 -15.81 19.69 15.95
N ALA A 244 -14.93 18.86 15.41
CA ALA A 244 -15.26 18.05 14.24
C ALA A 244 -16.29 16.95 14.60
N ASP A 245 -17.35 16.81 13.82
CA ASP A 245 -18.25 15.65 13.94
C ASP A 245 -17.61 14.43 13.29
N VAL A 246 -16.93 14.64 12.16
CA VAL A 246 -16.21 13.62 11.40
C VAL A 246 -14.87 14.17 10.92
N LEU A 247 -13.81 13.36 11.08
CA LEU A 247 -12.53 13.55 10.40
C LEU A 247 -12.34 12.40 9.42
N THR A 248 -12.04 12.67 8.15
CA THR A 248 -11.90 11.63 7.13
C THR A 248 -10.58 11.77 6.36
N SER A 249 -9.94 10.65 6.05
CA SER A 249 -8.86 10.63 5.05
C SER A 249 -9.41 10.93 3.64
N SER A 250 -8.51 11.09 2.67
CA SER A 250 -8.87 11.32 1.27
C SER A 250 -8.00 10.52 0.31
N ASP A 251 -8.52 10.28 -0.89
CA ASP A 251 -7.78 9.76 -2.04
C ASP A 251 -7.03 10.89 -2.78
N GLN A 252 -6.73 11.98 -2.07
CA GLN A 252 -5.95 13.09 -2.60
C GLN A 252 -4.50 12.66 -2.83
N VAL A 253 -3.96 12.97 -4.01
CA VAL A 253 -2.56 12.67 -4.37
C VAL A 253 -1.72 13.92 -4.58
N ILE A 254 -2.34 15.10 -4.64
CA ILE A 254 -1.69 16.41 -4.72
C ILE A 254 -1.78 17.06 -3.34
N PRO A 255 -0.66 17.39 -2.67
CA PRO A 255 -0.73 17.99 -1.34
C PRO A 255 -1.43 19.35 -1.42
N THR A 256 -2.47 19.57 -0.62
CA THR A 256 -3.04 20.93 -0.47
C THR A 256 -2.36 21.71 0.65
N VAL A 257 -1.68 21.00 1.54
CA VAL A 257 -0.88 21.54 2.65
C VAL A 257 0.50 20.88 2.69
N THR A 258 1.47 21.57 3.30
CA THR A 258 2.87 21.09 3.40
C THR A 258 3.30 20.83 4.85
N ASP A 259 2.41 21.04 5.80
CA ASP A 259 2.57 20.78 7.22
C ASP A 259 1.57 19.71 7.68
N ASP A 260 1.21 19.73 8.97
CA ASP A 260 0.29 18.77 9.57
C ASP A 260 -1.14 19.32 9.79
N SER A 261 -1.50 20.45 9.18
CA SER A 261 -2.88 20.95 9.21
C SER A 261 -3.84 20.04 8.45
N LEU A 262 -5.15 20.22 8.64
CA LEU A 262 -6.15 19.58 7.77
C LEU A 262 -5.95 20.05 6.31
N GLU A 263 -6.40 19.25 5.34
CA GLU A 263 -6.39 19.66 3.94
C GLU A 263 -7.22 20.93 3.75
N VAL A 264 -6.80 21.79 2.82
CA VAL A 264 -7.60 22.88 2.29
C VAL A 264 -8.72 22.28 1.46
N TRP A 265 -9.90 22.08 2.06
CA TRP A 265 -11.02 21.35 1.47
C TRP A 265 -11.43 21.86 0.07
N GLN A 266 -11.26 23.15 -0.23
CA GLN A 266 -11.54 23.71 -1.56
C GLN A 266 -10.59 23.22 -2.66
N GLN A 267 -9.42 22.72 -2.28
CA GLN A 267 -8.39 22.21 -3.18
C GLN A 267 -8.36 20.68 -3.24
N VAL A 268 -9.16 20.01 -2.41
CA VAL A 268 -9.29 18.55 -2.44
C VAL A 268 -10.09 18.14 -3.66
N THR A 269 -9.45 17.39 -4.55
CA THR A 269 -10.06 16.88 -5.79
C THR A 269 -10.28 15.37 -5.74
N GLY A 270 -9.58 14.67 -4.85
CA GLY A 270 -9.80 13.25 -4.58
C GLY A 270 -11.07 13.01 -3.76
N ALA A 271 -11.61 11.79 -3.86
CA ALA A 271 -12.74 11.38 -3.03
C ALA A 271 -12.35 11.41 -1.54
N TYR A 272 -13.30 11.69 -0.66
CA TYR A 272 -13.12 11.47 0.77
C TYR A 272 -13.09 9.97 1.01
N ASN A 273 -11.94 9.48 1.47
CA ASN A 273 -11.66 8.07 1.58
C ASN A 273 -12.26 7.52 2.87
N VAL A 274 -13.01 6.44 2.73
CA VAL A 274 -13.78 5.81 3.81
C VAL A 274 -13.03 4.71 4.56
N GLY A 275 -11.70 4.63 4.42
CA GLY A 275 -10.86 3.63 5.06
C GLY A 275 -10.12 4.11 6.30
N ILE A 276 -10.07 5.43 6.54
CA ILE A 276 -9.66 6.01 7.83
C ILE A 276 -10.58 7.19 8.11
N PHE A 277 -11.45 7.03 9.11
CA PHE A 277 -12.23 8.16 9.59
C PHE A 277 -12.56 8.04 11.08
N HIS A 278 -12.70 9.19 11.72
CA HIS A 278 -13.08 9.34 13.11
C HIS A 278 -14.47 9.96 13.16
N TRP A 279 -15.33 9.39 14.00
CA TRP A 279 -16.71 9.83 14.21
C TRP A 279 -16.92 10.17 15.67
N ARG A 280 -17.51 11.33 15.93
CA ARG A 280 -18.08 11.67 17.22
C ARG A 280 -19.56 11.31 17.25
N PRO A 281 -20.13 10.88 18.40
CA PRO A 281 -21.52 10.46 18.50
C PRO A 281 -22.49 11.65 18.60
N THR A 282 -22.29 12.68 17.78
CA THR A 282 -23.16 13.86 17.70
C THR A 282 -24.42 13.55 16.91
N ASP A 283 -25.45 14.39 17.06
CA ASP A 283 -26.71 14.20 16.34
C ASP A 283 -26.54 14.31 14.81
N PRO A 284 -25.75 15.26 14.25
CA PRO A 284 -25.45 15.28 12.82
C PRO A 284 -24.74 14.02 12.32
N ALA A 285 -23.75 13.52 13.06
CA ALA A 285 -23.02 12.31 12.72
C ALA A 285 -23.91 11.05 12.73
N LYS A 286 -24.75 10.88 13.75
CA LYS A 286 -25.73 9.79 13.82
C LYS A 286 -26.74 9.86 12.67
N LYS A 287 -27.21 11.06 12.33
CA LYS A 287 -28.12 11.27 11.20
C LYS A 287 -27.46 10.90 9.87
N LEU A 288 -26.22 11.34 9.64
CA LEU A 288 -25.45 10.97 8.45
C LEU A 288 -25.27 9.45 8.34
N ALA A 289 -24.85 8.78 9.43
CA ALA A 289 -24.68 7.33 9.44
C ALA A 289 -25.98 6.59 9.09
N LYS A 290 -27.12 7.07 9.60
CA LYS A 290 -28.44 6.49 9.30
C LYS A 290 -28.84 6.68 7.83
N GLU A 291 -28.69 7.90 7.29
CA GLU A 291 -28.99 8.17 5.88
C GLU A 291 -28.06 7.41 4.93
N TRP A 292 -26.80 7.23 5.31
CA TRP A 292 -25.84 6.44 4.54
C TRP A 292 -26.23 4.98 4.48
N ILE A 293 -26.67 4.36 5.58
CA ILE A 293 -27.24 3.00 5.54
C ILE A 293 -28.47 2.95 4.65
N ASP A 294 -29.40 3.89 4.81
CA ASP A 294 -30.65 3.87 4.05
C ASP A 294 -30.38 3.96 2.54
N LEU A 295 -29.40 4.76 2.13
CA LEU A 295 -28.92 4.85 0.75
C LEU A 295 -28.37 3.51 0.25
N LEU A 296 -27.47 2.87 1.00
CA LEU A 296 -26.83 1.62 0.60
C LEU A 296 -27.74 0.39 0.67
N VAL A 297 -28.81 0.45 1.46
CA VAL A 297 -29.85 -0.57 1.51
C VAL A 297 -30.84 -0.41 0.36
N ALA A 298 -31.10 0.83 -0.07
CA ALA A 298 -32.04 1.12 -1.15
C ALA A 298 -31.51 0.71 -2.54
N ASP A 299 -30.19 0.78 -2.75
CA ASP A 299 -29.55 0.44 -4.02
C ASP A 299 -28.25 -0.33 -3.79
N ASP A 300 -28.20 -1.56 -4.32
CA ASP A 300 -27.06 -2.43 -4.13
C ASP A 300 -25.89 -2.23 -5.10
N GLU A 301 -26.02 -1.31 -6.06
CA GLU A 301 -24.94 -0.90 -6.96
C GLU A 301 -24.15 0.30 -6.41
N ILE A 302 -24.68 1.00 -5.40
CA ILE A 302 -23.97 2.14 -4.79
C ILE A 302 -22.80 1.61 -3.95
N TRP A 303 -21.60 2.09 -4.30
CA TRP A 303 -20.39 1.89 -3.52
C TRP A 303 -20.41 2.78 -2.26
N ASP A 304 -19.98 2.24 -1.11
CA ASP A 304 -20.03 2.93 0.19
C ASP A 304 -19.30 4.28 0.16
N GLN A 305 -18.11 4.33 -0.43
CA GLN A 305 -17.35 5.57 -0.60
C GLN A 305 -18.12 6.62 -1.40
N ASN A 306 -18.72 6.22 -2.53
CA ASN A 306 -19.47 7.15 -3.38
C ASN A 306 -20.71 7.67 -2.65
N GLY A 307 -21.47 6.78 -2.00
CA GLY A 307 -22.64 7.18 -1.22
C GLY A 307 -22.29 8.16 -0.09
N PHE A 308 -21.16 7.95 0.60
CA PHE A 308 -20.68 8.88 1.63
C PHE A 308 -20.35 10.26 1.05
N ASN A 309 -19.59 10.29 -0.05
CA ASN A 309 -19.22 11.52 -0.72
C ASN A 309 -20.45 12.27 -1.25
N ASP A 310 -21.40 11.57 -1.88
CA ASP A 310 -22.64 12.18 -2.39
C ASP A 310 -23.44 12.85 -1.28
N LEU A 311 -23.56 12.20 -0.11
CA LEU A 311 -24.24 12.77 1.05
C LEU A 311 -23.53 14.00 1.61
N LEU A 312 -22.20 13.96 1.73
CA LEU A 312 -21.42 15.10 2.24
C LEU A 312 -21.45 16.30 1.30
N HIS A 313 -21.37 16.07 -0.02
CA HIS A 313 -21.31 17.12 -1.03
C HIS A 313 -22.66 17.74 -1.39
N LYS A 314 -23.79 17.25 -0.84
CA LYS A 314 -25.10 17.90 -0.99
C LYS A 314 -25.05 19.39 -0.68
N VAL A 315 -24.38 19.73 0.43
CA VAL A 315 -24.03 21.09 0.82
C VAL A 315 -22.64 21.03 1.42
N LEU A 316 -21.69 21.72 0.80
CA LEU A 316 -20.32 21.87 1.31
C LEU A 316 -20.00 23.37 1.45
N GLY A 317 -19.56 23.77 2.64
CA GLY A 317 -19.38 25.15 3.04
C GLY A 317 -20.58 25.70 3.84
N PRO A 318 -20.41 26.87 4.50
CA PRO A 318 -19.18 27.66 4.62
C PRO A 318 -18.12 27.00 5.53
N PRO A 319 -16.90 27.55 5.64
CA PRO A 319 -15.96 27.16 6.70
C PRO A 319 -16.59 27.36 8.09
N VAL A 320 -16.17 26.55 9.06
CA VAL A 320 -16.58 26.72 10.46
C VAL A 320 -15.82 27.90 11.06
N GLU A 321 -16.52 28.93 11.53
CA GLU A 321 -15.90 30.14 12.08
C GLU A 321 -15.03 29.82 13.31
N GLY A 322 -13.80 30.34 13.33
CA GLY A 322 -12.84 30.13 14.42
C GLY A 322 -12.09 28.80 14.39
N GLU A 323 -12.52 27.84 13.55
CA GLU A 323 -11.95 26.49 13.47
C GLU A 323 -11.20 26.31 12.15
N SER A 324 -9.87 26.35 12.22
CA SER A 324 -9.03 26.25 11.02
C SER A 324 -9.15 24.87 10.36
N GLY A 325 -9.53 24.85 9.08
CA GLY A 325 -9.61 23.64 8.25
C GLY A 325 -10.92 22.86 8.34
N LEU A 326 -11.85 23.22 9.24
CA LEU A 326 -13.17 22.60 9.30
C LEU A 326 -14.18 23.28 8.36
N VAL A 327 -15.10 22.48 7.82
CA VAL A 327 -16.14 22.92 6.89
C VAL A 327 -17.49 22.33 7.25
N TYR A 328 -18.58 23.09 7.05
CA TYR A 328 -19.92 22.51 7.12
C TYR A 328 -20.19 21.62 5.91
N ALA A 329 -20.69 20.41 6.16
CA ALA A 329 -21.08 19.41 5.18
C ALA A 329 -22.47 18.86 5.52
N PHE A 330 -23.02 17.99 4.67
CA PHE A 330 -24.28 17.26 4.91
C PHE A 330 -25.43 18.19 5.35
N ASP A 331 -26.03 18.84 4.35
CA ASP A 331 -27.08 19.85 4.50
C ASP A 331 -26.68 21.03 5.42
N GLY A 332 -25.37 21.29 5.55
CA GLY A 332 -24.81 22.36 6.38
C GLY A 332 -24.88 22.07 7.89
N THR A 333 -25.07 20.81 8.29
CA THR A 333 -25.26 20.43 9.71
C THR A 333 -24.05 19.75 10.34
N LEU A 334 -23.21 19.11 9.53
CA LEU A 334 -22.06 18.33 9.99
C LEU A 334 -20.78 19.17 9.88
N LYS A 335 -19.95 19.21 10.92
CA LYS A 335 -18.60 19.77 10.87
C LYS A 335 -17.61 18.70 10.42
N LEU A 336 -17.06 18.86 9.22
CA LEU A 336 -16.14 17.93 8.58
C LEU A 336 -14.71 18.49 8.60
N GLY A 337 -13.74 17.62 8.88
CA GLY A 337 -12.32 17.88 8.59
C GLY A 337 -11.72 16.79 7.71
N ILE A 338 -10.79 17.16 6.84
CA ILE A 338 -10.13 16.24 5.91
C ILE A 338 -8.68 16.07 6.36
N LEU A 339 -8.30 14.84 6.70
CA LEU A 339 -6.98 14.50 7.15
C LEU A 339 -5.96 14.65 6.00
N PRO A 340 -4.79 15.27 6.25
CA PRO A 340 -3.78 15.52 5.23
C PRO A 340 -3.16 14.23 4.67
N ALA A 341 -3.20 14.08 3.35
CA ALA A 341 -2.67 12.93 2.60
C ALA A 341 -1.14 12.79 2.70
N SER A 342 -0.46 13.82 3.20
CA SER A 342 0.97 13.83 3.49
C SER A 342 1.37 13.01 4.73
N ILE A 343 0.45 12.79 5.67
CA ILE A 343 0.69 12.04 6.92
C ILE A 343 -0.38 10.98 7.22
N PHE A 344 -1.57 11.08 6.65
CA PHE A 344 -2.55 9.97 6.56
C PHE A 344 -2.49 9.44 5.12
N CYS A 345 -1.40 8.75 4.83
CA CYS A 345 -0.98 8.50 3.46
C CYS A 345 -1.84 7.43 2.77
N SER A 346 -2.16 7.67 1.50
CA SER A 346 -2.57 6.61 0.59
C SER A 346 -1.35 5.84 0.10
N GLY A 347 -1.56 4.72 -0.61
CA GLY A 347 -0.42 3.98 -1.14
C GLY A 347 0.33 4.76 -2.23
N HIS A 348 -0.32 5.68 -2.94
CA HIS A 348 0.37 6.56 -3.88
C HIS A 348 1.26 7.58 -3.16
N THR A 349 0.70 8.29 -2.17
CA THR A 349 1.46 9.34 -1.46
C THR A 349 2.59 8.76 -0.60
N PHE A 350 2.44 7.52 -0.09
CA PHE A 350 3.49 6.85 0.67
C PHE A 350 4.54 6.14 -0.20
N PHE A 351 4.12 5.20 -1.06
CA PHE A 351 5.05 4.28 -1.73
C PHE A 351 5.60 4.82 -3.07
N VAL A 352 4.86 5.70 -3.75
CA VAL A 352 5.27 6.25 -5.06
C VAL A 352 5.90 7.62 -4.89
N GLN A 353 5.21 8.52 -4.20
CA GLN A 353 5.70 9.89 -4.00
C GLN A 353 6.71 10.01 -2.86
N ALA A 354 6.65 9.13 -1.86
CA ALA A 354 7.34 9.31 -0.58
C ALA A 354 7.12 10.73 -0.01
N MET A 355 5.87 11.22 -0.09
CA MET A 355 5.49 12.60 0.16
C MET A 355 5.94 13.08 1.54
N HIS A 356 5.73 12.26 2.57
CA HIS A 356 6.17 12.53 3.94
C HIS A 356 7.70 12.77 4.03
N GLN A 357 8.52 12.04 3.28
CA GLN A 357 9.97 12.24 3.28
C GLN A 357 10.36 13.56 2.61
N GLN A 358 9.69 13.92 1.52
CA GLN A 358 9.95 15.16 0.80
C GLN A 358 9.54 16.40 1.62
N LEU A 359 8.44 16.30 2.36
CA LEU A 359 7.94 17.35 3.25
C LEU A 359 8.56 17.30 4.66
N ARG A 360 9.37 16.28 4.96
CA ARG A 360 9.98 16.04 6.28
C ARG A 360 8.96 15.91 7.41
N LEU A 361 7.87 15.20 7.11
CA LEU A 361 6.79 14.90 8.05
C LEU A 361 6.87 13.45 8.52
N GLU A 362 6.31 13.20 9.70
CA GLU A 362 6.12 11.84 10.23
C GLU A 362 4.70 11.37 9.91
N PRO A 363 4.54 10.29 9.14
CA PRO A 363 3.21 9.75 8.84
C PRO A 363 2.57 9.12 10.08
N TYR A 364 1.25 9.30 10.22
CA TYR A 364 0.42 8.61 11.20
C TYR A 364 -0.06 7.27 10.67
N ALA A 365 -0.42 7.19 9.40
CA ALA A 365 -0.97 5.98 8.81
C ALA A 365 -0.54 5.81 7.35
N VAL A 366 -0.58 4.56 6.90
CA VAL A 366 -0.46 4.19 5.50
C VAL A 366 -1.62 3.28 5.15
N HIS A 367 -2.52 3.75 4.30
CA HIS A 367 -3.61 2.98 3.73
C HIS A 367 -3.15 2.40 2.39
N THR A 368 -3.32 1.08 2.20
CA THR A 368 -2.84 0.37 1.00
C THR A 368 -3.78 0.53 -0.22
N THR A 369 -4.24 1.75 -0.47
CA THR A 369 -4.95 2.18 -1.69
C THR A 369 -3.97 2.53 -2.81
N PHE A 370 -4.45 2.70 -4.05
CA PHE A 370 -3.58 2.99 -5.22
C PHE A 370 -2.53 1.90 -5.49
N GLN A 371 -2.93 0.63 -5.42
CA GLN A 371 -2.03 -0.52 -5.53
C GLN A 371 -2.61 -1.63 -6.41
N TYR A 372 -1.72 -2.44 -6.96
CA TYR A 372 -2.03 -3.51 -7.90
C TYR A 372 -1.97 -4.88 -7.22
N ALA A 373 -2.33 -5.94 -7.94
CA ALA A 373 -2.26 -7.33 -7.47
C ALA A 373 -3.07 -7.68 -6.20
N GLY A 374 -4.11 -6.91 -5.85
CA GLY A 374 -5.04 -7.23 -4.76
C GLY A 374 -4.35 -7.37 -3.39
N ILE A 375 -4.84 -8.27 -2.54
CA ILE A 375 -4.26 -8.52 -1.21
C ILE A 375 -2.77 -8.86 -1.28
N ASP A 376 -2.35 -9.62 -2.30
CA ASP A 376 -0.96 -10.04 -2.45
C ASP A 376 -0.03 -8.86 -2.72
N GLY A 377 -0.44 -7.92 -3.57
CA GLY A 377 0.29 -6.67 -3.79
C GLY A 377 0.32 -5.79 -2.56
N LYS A 378 -0.82 -5.62 -1.87
CA LYS A 378 -0.90 -4.87 -0.59
C LYS A 378 0.07 -5.40 0.46
N ARG A 379 0.10 -6.72 0.63
CA ARG A 379 1.03 -7.39 1.55
C ARG A 379 2.48 -7.15 1.14
N HIS A 380 2.78 -7.28 -0.15
CA HIS A 380 4.11 -7.05 -0.68
C HIS A 380 4.57 -5.60 -0.46
N ARG A 381 3.71 -4.60 -0.68
CA ARG A 381 4.00 -3.18 -0.44
C ARG A 381 4.38 -2.91 1.02
N LEU A 382 3.60 -3.47 1.94
CA LEU A 382 3.90 -3.36 3.37
C LEU A 382 5.20 -4.07 3.73
N ARG A 383 5.51 -5.22 3.13
CA ARG A 383 6.80 -5.90 3.31
C ARG A 383 7.98 -5.09 2.75
N GLU A 384 7.84 -4.52 1.55
CA GLU A 384 8.85 -3.63 0.95
C GLU A 384 9.18 -2.46 1.88
N ALA A 385 8.17 -1.88 2.53
CA ALA A 385 8.34 -0.83 3.52
C ALA A 385 8.70 -1.33 4.94
N MET A 386 8.84 -2.65 5.14
CA MET A 386 9.09 -3.29 6.45
C MET A 386 8.02 -3.00 7.51
N LEU A 387 6.77 -2.82 7.05
CA LEU A 387 5.59 -2.52 7.85
C LEU A 387 4.65 -3.72 8.05
N PHE A 388 4.90 -4.88 7.42
CA PHE A 388 4.06 -6.06 7.60
C PHE A 388 4.54 -6.93 8.77
N TYR A 389 3.61 -7.44 9.59
CA TYR A 389 3.94 -8.32 10.71
C TYR A 389 3.94 -9.77 10.27
N ASP A 390 5.12 -10.28 9.93
CA ASP A 390 5.34 -11.68 9.59
C ASP A 390 5.78 -12.53 10.79
N GLN A 391 5.47 -13.82 10.75
CA GLN A 391 5.97 -14.80 11.72
C GLN A 391 7.46 -15.07 11.51
N GLN A 392 8.16 -15.52 12.56
CA GLN A 392 9.61 -15.75 12.52
C GLN A 392 10.06 -16.66 11.37
N ALA A 393 9.24 -17.66 11.01
CA ALA A 393 9.53 -18.59 9.91
C ALA A 393 9.65 -17.92 8.53
N TYR A 394 9.04 -16.74 8.34
CA TYR A 394 9.17 -15.97 7.10
C TYR A 394 10.61 -15.49 6.86
N TYR A 395 11.31 -15.20 7.96
CA TYR A 395 12.64 -14.60 8.00
C TYR A 395 13.79 -15.61 8.00
N ASP A 396 13.51 -16.92 8.09
CA ASP A 396 14.48 -18.01 7.99
C ASP A 396 13.96 -19.12 7.08
N SER A 397 14.00 -18.87 5.78
CA SER A 397 13.61 -19.86 4.76
C SER A 397 14.58 -21.05 4.78
N PRO A 398 14.08 -22.31 4.81
CA PRO A 398 14.94 -23.50 4.84
C PRO A 398 15.94 -23.60 3.69
N GLY A 399 15.58 -23.13 2.48
CA GLY A 399 16.41 -23.16 1.27
C GLY A 399 17.46 -22.06 1.16
N GLY A 400 17.54 -21.14 2.14
CA GLY A 400 18.38 -19.96 2.06
C GLY A 400 17.87 -18.92 1.05
N PHE A 401 18.74 -17.98 0.70
CA PHE A 401 18.44 -16.80 -0.10
C PHE A 401 19.55 -16.56 -1.13
N LEU A 402 19.14 -16.11 -2.31
CA LEU A 402 20.03 -15.64 -3.35
C LEU A 402 19.74 -14.16 -3.60
N THR A 403 20.80 -13.35 -3.60
CA THR A 403 20.74 -11.91 -3.85
C THR A 403 21.92 -11.50 -4.72
N PHE A 404 21.88 -10.27 -5.24
CA PHE A 404 22.96 -9.72 -6.04
C PHE A 404 23.05 -8.21 -5.86
N LYS A 405 24.23 -7.65 -6.17
CA LYS A 405 24.43 -6.19 -6.19
C LYS A 405 23.89 -5.66 -7.53
N PRO A 406 22.79 -4.88 -7.55
CA PRO A 406 22.29 -4.33 -8.79
C PRO A 406 23.27 -3.29 -9.35
N ASN A 407 23.45 -3.29 -10.67
CA ASN A 407 24.29 -2.32 -11.37
C ASN A 407 23.53 -1.76 -12.57
N ILE A 408 22.79 -0.68 -12.37
CA ILE A 408 22.07 0.00 -13.46
C ILE A 408 22.99 1.05 -14.08
N PRO A 409 23.26 1.00 -15.40
CA PRO A 409 24.03 2.03 -16.08
C PRO A 409 23.43 3.41 -15.83
N LYS A 410 24.27 4.38 -15.43
CA LYS A 410 23.82 5.76 -15.18
C LYS A 410 23.10 6.37 -16.38
N SER A 411 23.53 6.03 -17.59
CA SER A 411 22.88 6.49 -18.82
C SER A 411 21.44 5.98 -18.94
N LEU A 412 21.19 4.74 -18.55
CA LEU A 412 19.85 4.16 -18.56
C LEU A 412 18.93 4.79 -17.49
N LEU A 413 19.50 5.27 -16.39
CA LEU A 413 18.76 5.86 -15.27
C LEU A 413 18.53 7.37 -15.42
N LEU A 414 19.55 8.12 -15.86
CA LEU A 414 19.60 9.59 -15.76
C LEU A 414 19.61 10.32 -17.11
N ASP A 415 20.05 9.68 -18.19
CA ASP A 415 20.18 10.38 -19.47
C ASP A 415 18.84 10.37 -20.23
N GLY A 416 18.65 11.39 -21.08
CA GLY A 416 17.53 11.46 -22.03
C GLY A 416 16.15 11.75 -21.41
N PRO A 417 15.14 11.97 -22.26
CA PRO A 417 13.77 12.22 -21.81
C PRO A 417 13.16 10.98 -21.15
N HIS A 418 12.27 11.20 -20.18
CA HIS A 418 11.45 10.14 -19.57
C HIS A 418 10.24 9.82 -20.47
N THR A 419 10.46 8.97 -21.47
CA THR A 419 9.42 8.46 -22.38
C THR A 419 9.06 7.01 -22.07
N VAL A 420 7.99 6.50 -22.71
CA VAL A 420 7.59 5.09 -22.64
C VAL A 420 8.76 4.17 -23.03
N GLU A 421 9.46 4.46 -24.13
CA GLU A 421 10.59 3.65 -24.60
C GLU A 421 11.72 3.62 -23.58
N SER A 422 12.06 4.77 -23.00
CA SER A 422 13.10 4.86 -21.96
C SER A 422 12.71 4.13 -20.67
N HIS A 423 11.41 4.14 -20.32
CA HIS A 423 10.87 3.43 -19.16
C HIS A 423 11.02 1.93 -19.33
N PHE A 424 10.54 1.37 -20.44
CA PHE A 424 10.60 -0.06 -20.70
C PHE A 424 12.04 -0.55 -20.87
N SER A 425 12.92 0.26 -21.47
CA SER A 425 14.35 -0.03 -21.52
C SER A 425 14.97 -0.14 -20.11
N LEU A 426 14.62 0.78 -19.20
CA LEU A 426 15.09 0.77 -17.82
C LEU A 426 14.53 -0.43 -17.02
N VAL A 427 13.22 -0.67 -17.11
CA VAL A 427 12.57 -1.75 -16.37
C VAL A 427 13.07 -3.12 -16.83
N ASN A 428 13.24 -3.33 -18.13
CA ASN A 428 13.72 -4.61 -18.64
C ASN A 428 15.14 -4.97 -18.21
N TYR A 429 15.98 -3.96 -17.98
CA TYR A 429 17.34 -4.19 -17.52
C TYR A 429 17.39 -4.74 -16.07
N GLN A 430 16.29 -4.62 -15.32
CA GLN A 430 16.25 -4.92 -13.89
C GLN A 430 15.50 -6.24 -13.62
N VAL A 431 16.11 -7.15 -12.83
CA VAL A 431 15.48 -8.40 -12.38
C VAL A 431 15.27 -8.37 -10.88
N MET A 432 14.17 -7.75 -10.44
CA MET A 432 13.74 -7.63 -9.02
C MET A 432 14.75 -7.03 -7.99
N PRO A 433 15.62 -6.05 -8.31
CA PRO A 433 16.24 -5.18 -7.29
C PRO A 433 15.21 -4.17 -6.74
N PRO A 434 15.58 -3.17 -5.90
CA PRO A 434 14.75 -1.97 -5.80
C PRO A 434 14.55 -1.42 -7.22
N LEU A 435 13.32 -1.51 -7.74
CA LEU A 435 13.04 -1.22 -9.14
C LEU A 435 13.02 0.29 -9.35
N TRP A 436 13.73 0.75 -10.37
CA TRP A 436 13.65 2.12 -10.83
C TRP A 436 12.67 2.22 -12.00
N CYS A 437 11.72 3.14 -11.88
CA CYS A 437 10.80 3.48 -12.95
C CYS A 437 10.99 4.94 -13.37
N ARG A 438 10.81 5.18 -14.68
CA ARG A 438 10.74 6.54 -15.22
C ARG A 438 9.31 7.08 -15.25
N LEU A 439 8.29 6.23 -15.20
CA LEU A 439 6.89 6.60 -15.34
C LEU A 439 6.08 5.86 -14.29
N ASP A 440 5.02 6.50 -13.82
CA ASP A 440 4.04 5.96 -12.90
C ASP A 440 3.17 4.88 -13.57
N ARG A 441 2.48 4.05 -12.78
CA ARG A 441 1.43 3.13 -13.27
C ARG A 441 0.11 3.60 -12.65
N MET A 442 -0.89 3.90 -13.49
CA MET A 442 -2.23 4.34 -13.06
C MET A 442 -3.32 3.70 -13.91
N TRP A 443 -4.53 3.44 -13.40
CA TRP A 443 -5.60 2.75 -14.14
C TRP A 443 -6.23 3.53 -15.32
N PHE A 444 -5.77 4.75 -15.59
CA PHE A 444 -6.30 5.65 -16.60
C PHE A 444 -5.16 6.32 -17.37
N GLY A 445 -5.47 6.93 -18.52
CA GLY A 445 -4.48 7.61 -19.36
C GLY A 445 -3.79 8.76 -18.63
N HIS A 446 -2.45 8.81 -18.63
CA HIS A 446 -1.68 9.86 -17.95
C HIS A 446 -0.35 10.19 -18.67
N PRO A 447 0.24 11.39 -18.46
CA PRO A 447 1.41 11.85 -19.21
C PRO A 447 2.73 11.25 -18.70
N GLY A 448 2.68 10.06 -18.10
CA GLY A 448 3.81 9.41 -17.43
C GLY A 448 3.84 9.67 -15.92
N ILE A 449 3.53 10.87 -15.45
CA ILE A 449 3.40 11.22 -14.02
C ILE A 449 2.14 12.08 -13.84
N MET A 450 1.39 11.90 -12.75
CA MET A 450 0.23 12.74 -12.48
C MET A 450 0.63 14.20 -12.21
N ILE A 451 0.02 15.13 -12.95
CA ILE A 451 0.28 16.57 -12.83
C ILE A 451 -0.04 17.03 -11.40
N GLY A 452 0.85 17.83 -10.81
CA GLY A 452 0.72 18.37 -9.46
C GLY A 452 1.20 17.45 -8.34
N THR A 453 1.45 16.17 -8.63
CA THR A 453 2.05 15.26 -7.63
C THR A 453 3.51 15.59 -7.36
N MET A 454 4.03 15.10 -6.24
CA MET A 454 5.44 15.23 -5.87
C MET A 454 6.31 14.07 -6.41
N THR A 455 5.79 13.23 -7.32
CA THR A 455 6.55 12.09 -7.86
C THR A 455 7.77 12.58 -8.63
N ARG A 456 8.97 12.13 -8.24
CA ARG A 456 10.22 12.44 -8.94
C ARG A 456 10.46 11.45 -10.07
N GLN A 457 11.19 11.85 -11.10
CA GLN A 457 11.65 10.94 -12.16
C GLN A 457 13.20 10.90 -12.20
N PRO A 458 13.82 9.71 -12.29
CA PRO A 458 13.21 8.41 -12.00
C PRO A 458 12.92 8.27 -10.49
N PHE A 459 12.09 7.31 -10.12
CA PHE A 459 11.79 6.97 -8.72
C PHE A 459 11.93 5.47 -8.49
N ILE A 460 12.11 5.09 -7.22
CA ILE A 460 12.00 3.69 -6.83
C ILE A 460 10.53 3.32 -6.90
N CYS A 461 10.15 2.58 -7.92
CA CYS A 461 8.79 2.11 -8.05
C CYS A 461 8.60 0.81 -7.27
N PRO A 462 7.41 0.64 -6.69
CA PRO A 462 7.03 -0.61 -6.07
C PRO A 462 6.98 -1.77 -7.08
N MET A 463 7.23 -3.00 -6.63
CA MET A 463 7.36 -4.14 -7.54
C MET A 463 6.12 -4.43 -8.39
N ASP A 464 4.94 -4.19 -7.83
CA ASP A 464 3.65 -4.32 -8.51
C ASP A 464 3.38 -3.24 -9.57
N HIS A 465 4.31 -2.31 -9.85
CA HIS A 465 4.23 -1.46 -11.05
C HIS A 465 4.70 -2.20 -12.30
N VAL A 466 5.49 -3.27 -12.14
CA VAL A 466 6.10 -4.03 -13.25
C VAL A 466 5.60 -5.47 -13.25
N PHE A 467 5.51 -6.09 -12.07
CA PHE A 467 5.20 -7.49 -11.90
C PHE A 467 3.78 -7.71 -11.38
N GLU A 468 3.13 -8.77 -11.85
CA GLU A 468 1.85 -9.27 -11.32
C GLU A 468 2.15 -10.17 -10.11
N VAL A 469 2.34 -9.54 -8.94
CA VAL A 469 2.76 -10.21 -7.69
C VAL A 469 1.83 -11.36 -7.30
N ASN A 470 0.52 -11.18 -7.49
CA ASN A 470 -0.49 -12.23 -7.29
C ASN A 470 -0.25 -13.44 -8.20
N MET A 471 0.16 -13.23 -9.44
CA MET A 471 0.50 -14.31 -10.37
C MET A 471 1.82 -14.99 -10.02
N MET A 472 2.79 -14.24 -9.46
CA MET A 472 4.05 -14.81 -8.97
C MET A 472 3.85 -15.74 -7.77
N LEU A 473 2.92 -15.38 -6.88
CA LEU A 473 2.59 -16.15 -5.68
C LEU A 473 1.61 -17.32 -5.94
N LYS A 474 0.88 -17.27 -7.06
CA LYS A 474 -0.09 -18.29 -7.44
C LYS A 474 0.56 -19.66 -7.65
N GLU A 475 -0.06 -20.68 -7.09
CA GLU A 475 0.30 -22.07 -7.38
C GLU A 475 -0.11 -22.41 -8.83
N LEU A 476 0.91 -22.69 -9.65
CA LEU A 476 0.75 -23.09 -11.05
C LEU A 476 1.19 -24.55 -11.21
N PRO A 477 0.51 -25.35 -12.06
CA PRO A 477 0.84 -26.76 -12.26
C PRO A 477 2.31 -26.98 -12.64
N GLU A 478 3.07 -27.70 -11.81
CA GLU A 478 4.50 -27.92 -12.07
C GLU A 478 4.77 -28.68 -13.37
N ALA A 479 3.83 -29.54 -13.79
CA ALA A 479 3.93 -30.27 -15.05
C ALA A 479 4.05 -29.32 -16.26
N GLU A 480 3.37 -28.16 -16.21
CA GLU A 480 3.30 -27.18 -17.29
C GLU A 480 4.25 -25.99 -17.09
N PHE A 481 4.39 -25.51 -15.85
CA PHE A 481 5.11 -24.28 -15.50
C PHE A 481 6.42 -24.54 -14.74
N GLY A 482 6.77 -25.80 -14.51
CA GLY A 482 7.93 -26.15 -13.70
C GLY A 482 7.75 -25.78 -12.22
N PRO A 483 8.79 -25.97 -11.40
CA PRO A 483 8.72 -25.71 -9.97
C PRO A 483 8.40 -24.24 -9.66
N ARG A 484 7.80 -24.00 -8.49
CA ARG A 484 7.58 -22.64 -7.95
C ARG A 484 8.92 -21.91 -7.80
N ILE A 485 8.89 -20.61 -8.08
CA ILE A 485 10.03 -19.70 -7.85
C ILE A 485 9.65 -18.83 -6.66
N ASP A 486 10.30 -19.06 -5.52
CA ASP A 486 10.11 -18.22 -4.35
C ASP A 486 10.91 -16.92 -4.49
N PHE A 487 10.37 -15.84 -3.92
CA PHE A 487 11.00 -14.52 -3.92
C PHE A 487 10.78 -13.83 -2.57
N ARG A 488 11.53 -12.75 -2.38
CA ARG A 488 11.42 -11.82 -1.26
C ARG A 488 11.51 -10.40 -1.79
N GLU A 489 10.91 -9.48 -1.06
CA GLU A 489 11.02 -8.04 -1.31
C GLU A 489 12.49 -7.59 -1.26
N TYR A 490 12.81 -6.54 -2.00
CA TYR A 490 14.20 -6.03 -2.08
C TYR A 490 14.74 -5.57 -0.71
N SER A 491 13.85 -5.23 0.23
CA SER A 491 14.17 -4.75 1.57
C SER A 491 14.34 -5.86 2.61
N PHE A 492 14.15 -7.14 2.21
CA PHE A 492 14.11 -8.27 3.13
C PHE A 492 15.36 -8.37 4.02
N LEU A 493 16.56 -8.31 3.43
CA LEU A 493 17.81 -8.44 4.20
C LEU A 493 18.10 -7.21 5.09
N GLN A 494 17.53 -6.04 4.75
CA GLN A 494 17.58 -4.84 5.60
C GLN A 494 16.60 -4.95 6.77
N ASN A 495 15.54 -5.76 6.66
CA ASN A 495 14.52 -5.91 7.69
C ASN A 495 15.15 -6.32 9.05
N PRO A 496 14.92 -5.57 10.13
CA PRO A 496 15.51 -5.86 11.44
C PRO A 496 15.05 -7.19 12.05
N LEU A 497 13.92 -7.75 11.58
CA LEU A 497 13.40 -9.04 12.04
C LEU A 497 14.08 -10.25 11.38
N VAL A 498 14.87 -10.04 10.33
CA VAL A 498 15.72 -11.11 9.79
C VAL A 498 16.78 -11.48 10.82
N LEU A 499 16.80 -12.78 11.18
CA LEU A 499 17.70 -13.31 12.19
C LEU A 499 19.15 -12.99 11.85
N LYS A 500 19.91 -12.62 12.88
CA LYS A 500 21.34 -12.32 12.75
C LYS A 500 22.11 -13.49 12.12
N GLU A 501 21.74 -14.73 12.47
CA GLU A 501 22.33 -15.95 11.90
C GLU A 501 22.14 -16.07 10.38
N VAL A 502 21.00 -15.58 9.85
CA VAL A 502 20.76 -15.54 8.41
C VAL A 502 21.64 -14.47 7.76
N LYS A 503 21.70 -13.26 8.34
CA LYS A 503 22.50 -12.14 7.79
C LYS A 503 24.01 -12.42 7.81
N GLU A 504 24.50 -13.10 8.84
CA GLU A 504 25.93 -13.41 9.02
C GLU A 504 26.36 -14.65 8.23
N SER A 505 25.43 -15.54 7.86
CA SER A 505 25.70 -16.70 7.00
C SER A 505 25.69 -16.30 5.52
N LEU A 506 26.70 -15.51 5.14
CA LEU A 506 26.85 -14.90 3.82
C LEU A 506 28.07 -15.45 3.06
N LEU A 507 27.87 -15.79 1.80
CA LEU A 507 28.93 -16.04 0.81
C LEU A 507 28.81 -15.02 -0.33
N GLU A 508 29.80 -14.13 -0.43
CA GLU A 508 29.93 -13.24 -1.58
C GLU A 508 30.46 -14.02 -2.79
N VAL A 509 29.77 -13.97 -3.92
CA VAL A 509 30.16 -14.63 -5.16
C VAL A 509 30.67 -13.56 -6.12
N GLN A 510 31.99 -13.50 -6.32
CA GLN A 510 32.64 -12.57 -7.24
C GLN A 510 32.83 -13.23 -8.59
N LEU A 511 32.19 -12.64 -9.62
CA LEU A 511 32.34 -13.13 -10.99
C LEU A 511 33.75 -12.89 -11.52
N CYS A 512 34.29 -13.86 -12.24
CA CYS A 512 35.60 -13.75 -12.89
C CYS A 512 35.60 -14.32 -14.30
N ASP A 513 36.50 -13.82 -15.13
CA ASP A 513 36.70 -14.35 -16.48
C ASP A 513 37.45 -15.68 -16.42
N ASP A 514 36.87 -16.73 -17.01
CA ASP A 514 37.44 -18.09 -17.05
C ASP A 514 38.88 -18.15 -17.60
N ARG A 515 39.22 -17.20 -18.47
CA ARG A 515 40.55 -17.11 -19.09
C ARG A 515 41.61 -16.47 -18.18
N SER A 516 41.19 -15.93 -17.04
CA SER A 516 42.08 -15.29 -16.07
C SER A 516 42.70 -16.34 -15.15
N ALA A 517 44.03 -16.34 -15.03
CA ALA A 517 44.75 -17.19 -14.06
C ALA A 517 44.31 -16.96 -12.59
N LYS A 518 43.57 -15.88 -12.31
CA LYS A 518 43.02 -15.53 -11.00
C LYS A 518 41.60 -16.08 -10.76
N CYS A 519 40.95 -16.66 -11.77
CA CYS A 519 39.63 -17.27 -11.70
C CYS A 519 39.76 -18.75 -11.30
N GLN A 520 40.23 -18.98 -10.08
CA GLN A 520 40.28 -20.31 -9.50
C GLN A 520 39.18 -20.43 -8.47
N ILE A 521 38.31 -21.43 -8.63
CA ILE A 521 37.37 -21.82 -7.59
C ILE A 521 38.22 -22.43 -6.48
N ALA A 522 38.29 -21.70 -5.37
CA ALA A 522 39.05 -22.17 -4.22
C ALA A 522 38.39 -23.45 -3.69
N ASN A 523 39.11 -24.57 -3.77
CA ASN A 523 38.68 -25.86 -3.21
C ASN A 523 38.71 -25.90 -1.67
N GLU A 524 39.17 -24.82 -1.03
CA GLU A 524 39.29 -24.77 0.42
C GLU A 524 38.01 -24.21 1.04
N THR A 525 37.39 -25.03 1.89
CA THR A 525 36.38 -24.68 2.90
C THR A 525 36.88 -23.69 3.96
N THR A 526 37.98 -23.00 3.71
CA THR A 526 38.53 -21.94 4.56
C THR A 526 37.67 -20.70 4.44
N ARG A 527 36.72 -20.53 5.37
CA ARG A 527 36.35 -19.31 6.14
C ARG A 527 36.63 -17.91 5.55
N ARG A 528 36.63 -17.74 4.23
CA ARG A 528 36.67 -16.46 3.54
C ARG A 528 35.37 -16.43 2.78
N GLY A 529 34.43 -15.62 3.26
CA GLY A 529 33.09 -15.45 2.68
C GLY A 529 33.09 -14.84 1.28
N VAL A 530 34.08 -15.17 0.43
CA VAL A 530 34.21 -14.76 -0.97
C VAL A 530 34.55 -15.98 -1.83
N LEU A 531 33.66 -16.35 -2.74
CA LEU A 531 33.84 -17.36 -3.78
C LEU A 531 34.09 -16.67 -5.13
N ARG A 532 35.17 -17.02 -5.82
CA ARG A 532 35.35 -16.62 -7.22
C ARG A 532 34.65 -17.63 -8.12
N PHE A 533 33.70 -17.15 -8.92
CA PHE A 533 32.87 -17.99 -9.76
C PHE A 533 32.98 -17.55 -11.23
N PRO A 534 33.27 -18.47 -12.16
CA PRO A 534 33.36 -18.12 -13.56
C PRO A 534 32.07 -17.56 -14.15
N LYS A 535 32.21 -16.51 -14.96
CA LYS A 535 31.17 -16.11 -15.89
C LYS A 535 30.88 -17.23 -16.89
N HIS A 536 29.66 -17.21 -17.43
CA HIS A 536 29.15 -18.16 -18.38
C HIS A 536 29.27 -19.61 -17.88
N SER A 537 28.92 -19.85 -16.61
CA SER A 537 28.97 -21.19 -16.03
C SER A 537 27.77 -22.05 -16.46
N THR A 538 28.01 -23.36 -16.61
CA THR A 538 26.97 -24.36 -16.93
C THR A 538 26.16 -24.73 -15.69
N GLN A 539 24.96 -25.27 -15.89
CA GLN A 539 24.11 -25.75 -14.79
C GLN A 539 24.83 -26.79 -13.90
N GLN A 540 25.61 -27.70 -14.49
CA GLN A 540 26.38 -28.71 -13.75
C GLN A 540 27.40 -28.05 -12.83
N MET A 541 28.03 -26.97 -13.29
CA MET A 541 29.01 -26.22 -12.52
C MET A 541 28.38 -25.56 -11.29
N PHE A 542 27.21 -24.95 -11.45
CA PHE A 542 26.44 -24.40 -10.32
C PHE A 542 26.13 -25.49 -9.29
N ILE A 543 25.59 -26.62 -9.74
CA ILE A 543 25.23 -27.72 -8.84
C ILE A 543 26.46 -28.23 -8.11
N GLN A 544 27.57 -28.48 -8.81
CA GLN A 544 28.79 -29.01 -8.22
C GLN A 544 29.38 -28.07 -7.18
N VAL A 545 29.50 -26.78 -7.48
CA VAL A 545 30.12 -25.79 -6.60
C VAL A 545 29.22 -25.46 -5.42
N PHE A 546 27.97 -25.06 -5.67
CA PHE A 546 27.09 -24.57 -4.60
C PHE A 546 26.56 -25.69 -3.69
N SER A 547 26.62 -26.96 -4.12
CA SER A 547 26.35 -28.10 -3.21
C SER A 547 27.33 -28.17 -2.04
N LEU A 548 28.54 -27.63 -2.19
CA LEU A 548 29.54 -27.53 -1.12
C LEU A 548 29.21 -26.43 -0.10
N TYR A 549 28.28 -25.53 -0.43
CA TYR A 549 27.87 -24.38 0.38
C TYR A 549 26.39 -24.46 0.81
N LYS A 550 25.81 -25.67 0.84
CA LYS A 550 24.40 -25.89 1.19
C LYS A 550 23.99 -25.35 2.58
N ASP A 551 24.95 -25.18 3.49
CA ASP A 551 24.71 -24.68 4.85
C ASP A 551 24.81 -23.14 4.95
N VAL A 552 25.21 -22.47 3.86
CA VAL A 552 25.21 -21.00 3.75
C VAL A 552 23.79 -20.52 3.50
N LYS A 553 23.34 -19.52 4.27
CA LYS A 553 21.97 -18.99 4.17
C LYS A 553 21.82 -17.95 3.08
N VAL A 554 22.85 -17.17 2.76
CA VAL A 554 22.78 -16.09 1.77
C VAL A 554 23.93 -16.20 0.78
N LEU A 555 23.59 -16.36 -0.50
CA LEU A 555 24.52 -16.21 -1.62
C LEU A 555 24.35 -14.81 -2.22
N GLN A 556 25.38 -13.97 -2.15
CA GLN A 556 25.34 -12.62 -2.73
C GLN A 556 26.27 -12.52 -3.93
N PHE A 557 25.72 -12.47 -5.13
CA PHE A 557 26.50 -12.28 -6.35
C PHE A 557 26.91 -10.81 -6.54
N SER A 558 28.13 -10.59 -7.03
CA SER A 558 28.62 -9.27 -7.42
C SER A 558 27.86 -8.68 -8.61
N SER A 559 27.30 -9.55 -9.46
CA SER A 559 26.40 -9.26 -10.58
C SER A 559 25.72 -10.55 -11.00
N MET A 560 24.57 -10.46 -11.68
CA MET A 560 23.93 -11.61 -12.36
C MET A 560 24.21 -11.62 -13.88
N GLU A 561 24.87 -10.58 -14.39
CA GLU A 561 25.24 -10.48 -15.79
C GLU A 561 26.19 -11.62 -16.18
N ASP A 562 25.87 -12.30 -17.28
CA ASP A 562 26.63 -13.42 -17.84
C ASP A 562 26.80 -14.63 -16.91
N VAL A 563 26.11 -14.72 -15.78
CA VAL A 563 26.44 -15.73 -14.76
C VAL A 563 26.05 -17.16 -15.16
N PHE A 564 24.95 -17.31 -15.90
CA PHE A 564 24.32 -18.60 -16.21
C PHE A 564 24.10 -18.74 -17.71
N GLN A 565 24.67 -19.78 -18.32
CA GLN A 565 24.54 -20.04 -19.77
C GLN A 565 23.16 -20.57 -20.21
N GLY A 566 22.28 -20.92 -19.26
CA GLY A 566 21.00 -21.54 -19.54
C GLY A 566 20.89 -22.97 -19.00
N PHE A 567 19.69 -23.54 -19.14
CA PHE A 567 19.39 -24.88 -18.64
C PHE A 567 19.94 -25.93 -19.61
N THR A 568 20.40 -27.07 -19.08
CA THR A 568 20.81 -28.18 -19.95
C THR A 568 19.63 -29.03 -20.46
N ASP A 569 18.47 -28.89 -19.83
CA ASP A 569 17.23 -29.56 -20.21
C ASP A 569 16.27 -28.53 -20.83
N GLU A 570 16.08 -28.62 -22.14
CA GLU A 570 15.20 -27.73 -22.90
C GLU A 570 13.75 -27.77 -22.42
N ALA A 571 13.25 -28.94 -21.98
CA ALA A 571 11.89 -29.04 -21.46
C ALA A 571 11.74 -28.33 -20.12
N ARG A 572 12.79 -28.34 -19.29
CA ARG A 572 12.83 -27.55 -18.05
C ARG A 572 12.89 -26.05 -18.35
N GLU A 573 13.69 -25.65 -19.33
CA GLU A 573 13.75 -24.27 -19.79
C GLU A 573 12.39 -23.79 -20.29
N GLU A 574 11.73 -24.54 -21.16
CA GLU A 574 10.42 -24.16 -21.71
C GLU A 574 9.39 -23.92 -20.60
N LYS A 575 9.36 -24.81 -19.59
CA LYS A 575 8.49 -24.69 -18.42
C LYS A 575 8.80 -23.44 -17.58
N PHE A 576 10.08 -23.20 -17.28
CA PHE A 576 10.53 -21.99 -16.59
C PHE A 576 10.10 -20.74 -17.37
N ARG A 577 10.32 -20.74 -18.69
CA ARG A 577 9.99 -19.61 -19.55
C ARG A 577 8.48 -19.34 -19.57
N LYS A 578 7.65 -20.39 -19.68
CA LYS A 578 6.18 -20.30 -19.56
C LYS A 578 5.72 -19.68 -18.24
N ARG A 579 6.37 -20.03 -17.12
CA ARG A 579 6.07 -19.46 -15.80
C ARG A 579 6.40 -17.97 -15.75
N VAL A 580 7.65 -17.61 -16.03
CA VAL A 580 8.14 -16.24 -15.91
C VAL A 580 7.42 -15.29 -16.87
N LYS A 581 6.99 -15.78 -18.04
CA LYS A 581 6.19 -14.99 -18.98
C LYS A 581 4.91 -14.44 -18.35
N ARG A 582 4.33 -15.11 -17.35
CA ARG A 582 3.12 -14.69 -16.62
C ARG A 582 3.39 -13.74 -15.45
N TYR A 583 4.65 -13.45 -15.14
CA TYR A 583 5.02 -12.61 -13.98
C TYR A 583 4.93 -11.14 -14.26
N VAL A 584 4.93 -10.73 -15.53
CA VAL A 584 4.85 -9.33 -15.93
C VAL A 584 3.43 -8.97 -16.35
N GLY A 585 3.08 -7.71 -16.14
CA GLY A 585 1.71 -7.25 -16.20
C GLY A 585 1.42 -6.26 -17.31
N LEU A 586 0.28 -5.62 -17.14
CA LEU A 586 -0.20 -4.56 -18.00
C LEU A 586 0.14 -3.21 -17.36
N TRP A 587 0.92 -2.38 -18.05
CA TRP A 587 1.17 -0.99 -17.66
C TRP A 587 0.10 -0.09 -18.28
N CYS A 588 -0.72 0.53 -17.44
CA CYS A 588 -1.73 1.51 -17.85
C CYS A 588 -1.18 2.94 -17.70
N CYS A 589 -1.57 3.94 -18.50
CA CYS A 589 -2.14 3.97 -19.85
C CYS A 589 -1.60 5.24 -20.54
N VAL A 590 -1.23 5.14 -21.82
CA VAL A 590 -0.87 6.30 -22.65
C VAL A 590 -2.10 7.18 -22.87
N GLU A 591 -1.96 8.50 -22.72
CA GLU A 591 -3.06 9.45 -22.92
C GLU A 591 -3.65 9.40 -24.33
N HIS A 592 -4.92 9.81 -24.43
CA HIS A 592 -5.65 9.98 -25.69
C HIS A 592 -5.70 8.71 -26.57
N ARG A 593 -5.69 7.53 -25.94
CA ARG A 593 -5.84 6.23 -26.59
C ARG A 593 -7.00 5.46 -25.96
N ASP A 594 -7.83 4.86 -26.81
CA ASP A 594 -8.93 3.96 -26.39
C ASP A 594 -8.38 2.69 -25.72
N ARG A 595 -7.34 2.10 -26.31
CA ARG A 595 -6.49 1.07 -25.71
C ARG A 595 -5.13 1.69 -25.40
N GLY A 596 -4.99 2.27 -24.21
CA GLY A 596 -3.79 3.00 -23.80
C GLY A 596 -2.75 2.14 -23.09
N HIS A 597 -3.07 0.92 -22.70
CA HIS A 597 -2.17 0.08 -21.92
C HIS A 597 -1.12 -0.63 -22.77
N ILE A 598 0.01 -0.97 -22.15
CA ILE A 598 1.10 -1.71 -22.77
C ILE A 598 1.37 -2.96 -21.95
N TYR A 599 1.44 -4.13 -22.59
CA TYR A 599 1.84 -5.35 -21.90
C TYR A 599 3.36 -5.39 -21.76
N TYR A 600 3.86 -5.53 -20.53
CA TYR A 600 5.26 -5.87 -20.32
C TYR A 600 5.53 -7.26 -20.90
N ASP A 601 6.69 -7.38 -21.55
CA ASP A 601 7.12 -8.62 -22.16
C ASP A 601 8.54 -8.92 -21.67
N MET A 602 8.68 -9.88 -20.78
CA MET A 602 9.97 -10.23 -20.16
C MET A 602 11.04 -10.65 -21.17
N TYR A 603 10.63 -11.07 -22.38
CA TYR A 603 11.52 -11.59 -23.42
C TYR A 603 11.53 -10.71 -24.67
N TRP A 604 11.25 -9.42 -24.52
CA TRP A 604 11.16 -8.55 -25.70
C TRP A 604 12.50 -8.35 -26.40
N ASP A 605 13.61 -8.46 -25.68
CA ASP A 605 14.97 -8.44 -26.22
C ASP A 605 15.26 -9.65 -27.12
N GLU A 606 14.55 -10.77 -26.93
CA GLU A 606 14.58 -11.93 -27.80
C GLU A 606 13.60 -11.85 -28.99
N LYS A 607 12.76 -10.79 -29.06
CA LYS A 607 11.72 -10.63 -30.08
C LYS A 607 12.05 -9.48 -31.04
N PRO A 608 12.57 -9.79 -32.24
CA PRO A 608 12.89 -8.75 -33.23
C PRO A 608 11.68 -7.87 -33.54
N GLY A 609 11.85 -6.56 -33.34
CA GLY A 609 10.84 -5.56 -33.70
C GLY A 609 9.74 -5.33 -32.67
N TRP A 610 9.80 -5.95 -31.48
CA TRP A 610 8.89 -5.59 -30.40
C TRP A 610 9.09 -4.14 -29.97
N LYS A 611 7.99 -3.46 -29.65
CA LYS A 611 7.99 -2.08 -29.14
C LYS A 611 6.98 -1.95 -27.99
N PRO A 612 7.23 -1.07 -27.01
CA PRO A 612 6.30 -0.77 -25.95
C PRO A 612 5.19 0.17 -26.48
N GLU A 613 4.34 -0.36 -27.35
CA GLU A 613 3.22 0.37 -27.95
C GLU A 613 1.89 -0.24 -27.48
N PRO A 614 0.85 0.59 -27.26
CA PRO A 614 -0.47 0.06 -26.93
C PRO A 614 -1.07 -0.78 -28.07
N PRO A 615 -1.93 -1.77 -27.76
CA PRO A 615 -2.57 -2.63 -28.76
C PRO A 615 -3.31 -1.83 -29.85
N GLN A 616 -2.94 -2.05 -31.11
CA GLN A 616 -3.54 -1.35 -32.24
C GLN A 616 -4.94 -1.88 -32.54
N THR A 617 -5.15 -3.20 -32.42
CA THR A 617 -6.43 -3.88 -32.65
C THR A 617 -6.96 -4.55 -31.37
N ARG A 618 -8.19 -5.06 -31.41
CA ARG A 618 -8.74 -5.85 -30.27
C ARG A 618 -8.10 -7.23 -30.19
N GLU A 619 -7.67 -7.75 -31.32
CA GLU A 619 -7.01 -9.04 -31.46
C GLU A 619 -5.60 -9.02 -30.85
N ASP A 620 -4.93 -7.87 -30.92
CA ASP A 620 -3.63 -7.63 -30.26
C ASP A 620 -3.76 -7.35 -28.76
N ASP A 621 -4.98 -7.04 -28.29
CA ASP A 621 -5.24 -6.72 -26.90
C ASP A 621 -5.38 -7.98 -26.04
N ARG A 622 -4.25 -8.66 -25.88
CA ARG A 622 -4.13 -9.85 -25.04
C ARG A 622 -2.72 -9.93 -24.45
N PRO A 623 -2.56 -10.56 -23.28
CA PRO A 623 -1.24 -10.82 -22.73
C PRO A 623 -0.36 -11.59 -23.72
N PRO A 624 0.97 -11.41 -23.68
CA PRO A 624 1.87 -11.97 -24.68
C PRO A 624 2.01 -13.50 -24.63
N TRP A 625 1.29 -14.23 -23.76
CA TRP A 625 1.43 -15.67 -23.49
C TRP A 625 0.20 -16.53 -23.79
#